data_AF-A0A1B1V5A6-F1
#
_entry.id   AF-A0A1B1V5A6-F1
#
_cell.length_a   1.000
_cell.length_b   1.000
_cell.length_c   1.000
_cell.angle_alpha   90.00
_cell.angle_beta   90.00
_cell.angle_gamma   90.00
#
_symmetry.space_group_name_H-M   'P 1'
#
loop_
_entity.id
_entity.type
_entity.pdbx_description
1 polymer ?
#
loop_
_entity_poly.entity_id
_entity_poly.type
_entity_poly.pdbx_seq_one_letter_code
_entity_poly.pdbx_strand_id
1 'polypeptide(L)'
;GFYGDYVFDRVLKTDTTKTVDDMAPAPTGQADPKTAATRDNAAYGKHIHDAEWATNAAYLALNIWDRFDVFCTLGASSGYFKAGSDAFSVVGLFGLNTGAVDKTNLPNVFLTQGVVELYTDTSFSWSIGARGALWECGCATL
;
A
#
# COMPACT_ATOMS: atom_id res chain seq x y z
N GLY A 1 -21.44 -22.45 3.77
CA GLY A 1 -20.61 -21.27 3.45
C GLY A 1 -19.18 -21.74 3.32
N PHE A 2 -18.51 -21.38 2.24
CA PHE A 2 -17.07 -21.61 2.11
C PHE A 2 -16.35 -20.53 2.93
N TYR A 3 -15.88 -20.88 4.12
CA TYR A 3 -14.89 -20.08 4.85
C TYR A 3 -13.51 -20.51 4.34
N GLY A 4 -13.12 -19.96 3.20
CA GLY A 4 -11.74 -20.07 2.72
C GLY A 4 -10.98 -18.86 3.23
N ASP A 5 -10.20 -19.03 4.30
CA ASP A 5 -9.13 -18.10 4.61
C ASP A 5 -8.05 -18.27 3.54
N TYR A 6 -8.08 -17.41 2.52
CA TYR A 6 -7.12 -17.47 1.42
C TYR A 6 -5.84 -16.77 1.85
N VAL A 7 -4.91 -17.52 2.43
CA VAL A 7 -3.54 -17.05 2.68
C VAL A 7 -2.79 -17.09 1.36
N PHE A 8 -2.53 -15.91 0.77
CA PHE A 8 -1.65 -15.81 -0.38
C PHE A 8 -0.24 -15.48 0.10
N ASP A 9 0.70 -16.42 -0.07
CA ASP A 9 2.12 -16.12 -0.01
C ASP A 9 2.49 -15.29 -1.26
N ARG A 10 2.66 -13.98 -1.10
CA ARG A 10 2.99 -13.06 -2.19
C ARG A 10 4.25 -12.27 -1.85
N VAL A 11 5.24 -12.34 -2.73
CA VAL A 11 6.40 -11.46 -2.69
C VAL A 11 6.00 -10.08 -3.21
N LEU A 12 5.91 -9.10 -2.31
CA LEU A 12 5.67 -7.71 -2.68
C LEU A 12 6.98 -7.06 -3.15
N LYS A 13 6.95 -6.55 -4.39
CA LYS A 13 8.05 -5.81 -5.00
C LYS A 13 7.87 -4.32 -4.74
N THR A 14 8.96 -3.65 -4.42
CA THR A 14 8.97 -2.20 -4.28
C THR A 14 9.16 -1.57 -5.66
N ASP A 15 8.16 -0.83 -6.13
CA ASP A 15 8.29 -0.05 -7.37
C ASP A 15 8.85 1.33 -7.01
N THR A 16 10.16 1.49 -7.21
CA THR A 16 10.89 2.73 -6.93
C THR A 16 11.77 3.07 -8.13
N THR A 17 12.08 4.35 -8.30
CA THR A 17 13.01 4.79 -9.34
C THR A 17 14.42 4.27 -9.06
N LYS A 18 15.19 3.98 -10.12
CA LYS A 18 16.57 3.50 -10.00
C LYS A 18 17.48 4.51 -9.30
N THR A 19 17.23 5.80 -9.54
CA THR A 19 17.98 6.90 -8.94
C THR A 19 17.03 7.89 -8.26
N VAL A 20 17.58 8.66 -7.33
CA VAL A 20 16.92 9.80 -6.67
C VAL A 20 17.76 11.04 -6.94
N ASP A 21 17.13 12.08 -7.50
CA ASP A 21 17.81 13.32 -7.89
C ASP A 21 17.74 14.41 -6.81
N ASP A 22 16.76 14.32 -5.89
CA ASP A 22 16.50 15.31 -4.84
C ASP A 22 17.24 15.01 -3.51
N MET A 23 18.45 14.48 -3.60
CA MET A 23 19.30 14.22 -2.42
C MET A 23 20.58 15.04 -2.48
N ALA A 24 21.09 15.43 -1.31
CA ALA A 24 22.43 16.00 -1.21
C ALA A 24 23.52 14.89 -1.35
N PRO A 25 24.75 15.28 -1.73
CA PRO A 25 25.90 14.39 -1.75
C PRO A 25 26.06 13.59 -0.46
N ALA A 26 26.57 12.35 -0.58
CA ALA A 26 26.88 11.54 0.58
C ALA A 26 27.90 12.27 1.49
N PRO A 27 27.67 12.32 2.81
CA PRO A 27 28.56 13.03 3.71
C PRO A 27 29.92 12.32 3.81
N THR A 28 30.98 12.99 3.37
CA THR A 28 32.38 12.62 3.61
C THR A 28 33.05 13.49 4.69
N GLY A 29 32.28 14.42 5.28
CA GLY A 29 32.70 15.45 6.22
C GLY A 29 31.50 16.35 6.59
N GLN A 30 31.72 17.68 6.70
CA GLN A 30 30.59 18.61 6.84
C GLN A 30 29.77 18.61 5.55
N ALA A 31 28.51 18.17 5.64
CA ALA A 31 27.66 17.99 4.48
C ALA A 31 27.25 19.35 3.89
N ASP A 32 27.35 19.51 2.57
CA ASP A 32 26.59 20.55 1.84
C ASP A 32 25.17 20.03 1.66
N PRO A 33 24.18 20.56 2.40
CA PRO A 33 22.83 20.03 2.36
C PRO A 33 22.00 20.65 1.22
N LYS A 34 22.51 21.64 0.46
CA LYS A 34 21.67 22.43 -0.47
C LYS A 34 21.88 22.07 -1.92
N THR A 35 23.02 21.49 -2.25
CA THR A 35 23.32 21.05 -3.62
C THR A 35 22.73 19.66 -3.85
N ALA A 36 21.86 19.53 -4.84
CA ALA A 36 21.33 18.23 -5.26
C ALA A 36 22.38 17.41 -6.02
N ALA A 37 22.35 16.10 -5.83
CA ALA A 37 23.19 15.11 -6.49
C ALA A 37 22.38 13.84 -6.74
N THR A 38 22.45 13.32 -7.96
CA THR A 38 21.83 12.04 -8.33
C THR A 38 22.48 10.89 -7.57
N ARG A 39 21.66 10.02 -6.99
CA ARG A 39 22.11 8.85 -6.23
C ARG A 39 21.35 7.59 -6.61
N ASP A 40 22.03 6.45 -6.53
CA ASP A 40 21.35 5.15 -6.63
C ASP A 40 20.37 4.99 -5.46
N ASN A 41 19.15 4.57 -5.78
CA ASN A 41 18.12 4.34 -4.79
C ASN A 41 18.36 2.99 -4.09
N ALA A 42 18.51 3.02 -2.76
CA ALA A 42 18.75 1.82 -1.96
C ALA A 42 17.61 0.79 -2.05
N ALA A 43 16.38 1.25 -2.29
CA ALA A 43 15.18 0.42 -2.38
C ALA A 43 14.92 -0.16 -3.78
N TYR A 44 15.72 0.21 -4.79
CA TYR A 44 15.53 -0.26 -6.15
C TYR A 44 15.76 -1.76 -6.27
N GLY A 45 14.77 -2.49 -6.78
CA GLY A 45 14.84 -3.94 -6.96
C GLY A 45 14.81 -4.76 -5.67
N LYS A 46 14.45 -4.14 -4.53
CA LYS A 46 14.31 -4.82 -3.25
C LYS A 46 12.91 -5.43 -3.08
N HIS A 47 12.78 -6.31 -2.08
CA HIS A 47 11.55 -7.03 -1.81
C HIS A 47 11.22 -6.93 -0.32
N ILE A 48 9.92 -6.86 -0.01
CA ILE A 48 9.42 -6.94 1.37
C ILE A 48 9.38 -8.43 1.75
N HIS A 49 10.04 -8.78 2.85
CA HIS A 49 10.20 -10.17 3.29
C HIS A 49 8.95 -10.71 4.00
N ASP A 50 8.19 -9.85 4.68
CA ASP A 50 7.01 -10.25 5.41
C ASP A 50 5.90 -9.21 5.25
N ALA A 51 4.77 -9.67 4.72
CA ALA A 51 3.60 -8.86 4.47
C ALA A 51 2.35 -9.71 4.66
N GLU A 52 1.55 -9.34 5.64
CA GLU A 52 0.30 -10.01 5.95
C GLU A 52 -0.87 -9.09 5.57
N TRP A 53 -1.84 -9.64 4.84
CA TRP A 53 -3.11 -8.98 4.56
C TRP A 53 -4.25 -9.88 4.98
N ALA A 54 -5.05 -9.42 5.94
CA ALA A 54 -6.25 -10.11 6.38
C ALA A 54 -7.49 -9.43 5.78
N THR A 55 -8.35 -10.20 5.11
CA THR A 55 -9.65 -9.73 4.61
C THR A 55 -10.76 -10.57 5.22
N ASN A 56 -11.65 -9.96 5.99
CA ASN A 56 -12.90 -10.59 6.42
C ASN A 56 -14.02 -10.08 5.52
N ALA A 57 -14.65 -10.98 4.75
CA ALA A 57 -15.76 -10.63 3.87
C ALA A 57 -17.02 -11.47 4.19
N ALA A 58 -18.17 -10.80 4.28
CA ALA A 58 -19.49 -11.41 4.43
C ALA A 58 -20.37 -11.09 3.22
N TYR A 59 -21.20 -12.06 2.81
CA TYR A 59 -22.17 -11.93 1.73
C TYR A 59 -23.59 -12.05 2.29
N LEU A 60 -24.43 -11.05 2.01
CA LEU A 60 -25.85 -11.08 2.33
C LEU A 60 -26.64 -10.95 1.02
N ALA A 61 -27.62 -11.82 0.82
CA ALA A 61 -28.54 -11.74 -0.31
C ALA A 61 -29.99 -11.77 0.17
N LEU A 62 -30.80 -10.87 -0.40
CA LEU A 62 -32.24 -10.79 -0.17
C LEU A 62 -32.95 -11.04 -1.49
N ASN A 63 -33.84 -12.04 -1.49
CA ASN A 63 -34.76 -12.29 -2.59
C ASN A 63 -35.98 -11.38 -2.40
N ILE A 64 -36.12 -10.36 -3.26
CA ILE A 64 -37.23 -9.42 -3.20
C ILE A 64 -38.04 -9.61 -4.48
N TRP A 65 -39.16 -10.33 -4.34
CA TRP A 65 -40.03 -10.72 -5.46
C TRP A 65 -39.39 -11.76 -6.39
N ASP A 66 -40.23 -12.54 -7.10
CA ASP A 66 -39.87 -13.71 -7.94
C ASP A 66 -38.83 -13.44 -9.06
N ARG A 67 -38.29 -12.22 -9.16
CA ARG A 67 -37.42 -11.75 -10.25
C ARG A 67 -36.29 -10.79 -9.85
N PHE A 68 -36.14 -10.39 -8.58
CA PHE A 68 -35.07 -9.47 -8.16
C PHE A 68 -34.29 -9.98 -6.94
N ASP A 69 -32.97 -10.06 -7.12
CA ASP A 69 -32.01 -10.31 -6.05
C ASP A 69 -31.24 -9.03 -5.73
N VAL A 70 -31.17 -8.66 -4.45
CA VAL A 70 -30.24 -7.64 -3.94
C VAL A 70 -29.17 -8.35 -3.12
N PHE A 71 -27.91 -8.06 -3.41
CA PHE A 71 -26.77 -8.62 -2.73
C PHE A 71 -25.83 -7.53 -2.24
N CYS A 72 -25.24 -7.74 -1.06
CA CYS A 72 -24.19 -6.88 -0.56
C CYS A 72 -22.99 -7.69 -0.07
N THR A 73 -21.80 -7.14 -0.29
CA THR A 73 -20.56 -7.61 0.32
C THR A 73 -20.14 -6.61 1.37
N LEU A 74 -19.85 -7.10 2.58
CA LEU A 74 -19.22 -6.31 3.63
C LEU A 74 -17.81 -6.86 3.81
N GLY A 75 -16.81 -6.00 3.75
CA GLY A 75 -15.41 -6.33 3.85
C GLY A 75 -14.71 -5.48 4.90
N ALA A 76 -13.88 -6.10 5.73
CA ALA A 76 -12.93 -5.43 6.60
C ALA A 76 -11.54 -5.94 6.24
N SER A 77 -10.63 -5.03 5.88
CA SER A 77 -9.26 -5.37 5.51
C SER A 77 -8.27 -4.70 6.46
N SER A 78 -7.33 -5.46 6.98
CA SER A 78 -6.17 -4.96 7.73
C SER A 78 -4.89 -5.52 7.13
N GLY A 79 -3.79 -4.79 7.30
CA GLY A 79 -2.50 -5.17 6.73
C GLY A 79 -1.35 -4.85 7.68
N TYR A 80 -0.35 -5.71 7.62
CA TYR A 80 0.92 -5.57 8.33
C TYR A 80 2.06 -5.73 7.34
N PHE A 81 3.01 -4.80 7.36
CA PHE A 81 4.23 -4.89 6.54
C PHE A 81 5.45 -4.73 7.43
N LYS A 82 6.38 -5.69 7.32
CA LYS A 82 7.67 -5.66 8.00
C LYS A 82 8.78 -5.91 7.00
N ALA A 83 9.68 -4.94 6.86
CA ALA A 83 10.89 -5.13 6.08
C ALA A 83 12.06 -4.34 6.65
N GLY A 84 13.27 -4.69 6.19
CA GLY A 84 14.43 -3.84 6.36
C GLY A 84 14.17 -2.47 5.75
N SER A 85 14.74 -1.43 6.36
CA SER A 85 14.65 -0.07 5.83
C SER A 85 15.41 0.10 4.51
N ASP A 86 16.08 -0.94 4.00
CA ASP A 86 16.63 -0.99 2.64
C ASP A 86 15.57 -1.31 1.59
N ALA A 87 14.46 -1.96 1.94
CA ALA A 87 13.31 -2.14 1.05
C ALA A 87 12.42 -0.89 0.98
N PHE A 88 12.53 0.00 1.97
CA PHE A 88 11.84 1.28 1.98
C PHE A 88 12.83 2.39 1.59
N SER A 89 12.45 3.32 0.70
CA SER A 89 13.35 4.43 0.34
C SER A 89 13.39 5.49 1.46
N VAL A 90 13.89 5.12 2.64
CA VAL A 90 13.96 6.01 3.81
C VAL A 90 15.22 6.86 3.74
N VAL A 91 15.04 8.16 3.64
CA VAL A 91 16.11 9.14 3.53
C VAL A 91 16.16 10.04 4.77
N GLY A 92 17.36 10.41 5.18
CA GLY A 92 17.60 11.27 6.33
C GLY A 92 18.70 12.29 6.05
N LEU A 93 18.76 13.31 6.88
CA LEU A 93 19.75 14.37 6.82
C LEU A 93 20.66 14.31 8.05
N PHE A 94 21.95 14.08 7.85
CA PHE A 94 22.96 13.95 8.89
C PHE A 94 24.11 14.94 8.72
N GLY A 95 24.79 15.27 9.82
CA GLY A 95 26.05 16.02 9.78
C GLY A 95 25.90 17.54 9.64
N LEU A 96 24.75 18.08 10.04
CA LEU A 96 24.52 19.53 10.12
C LEU A 96 24.98 20.09 11.46
N ASN A 97 25.84 21.11 11.42
CA ASN A 97 26.23 21.90 12.61
C ASN A 97 25.42 23.20 12.66
N THR A 98 24.11 23.08 12.90
CA THR A 98 23.18 24.21 13.03
C THR A 98 22.08 23.87 14.03
N GLY A 99 21.57 24.89 14.73
CA GLY A 99 20.45 24.72 15.67
C GLY A 99 19.09 24.51 14.99
N ALA A 100 19.00 24.67 13.67
CA ALA A 100 17.78 24.46 12.90
C ALA A 100 18.06 23.92 11.49
N VAL A 101 17.15 23.08 10.98
CA VAL A 101 17.17 22.57 9.60
C VAL A 101 16.33 23.51 8.72
N ASP A 102 16.95 24.06 7.67
CA ASP A 102 16.28 24.91 6.68
C ASP A 102 15.49 24.03 5.69
N LYS A 103 14.38 24.55 5.14
CA LYS A 103 13.58 23.87 4.11
C LYS A 103 14.36 23.59 2.84
N THR A 104 15.43 24.34 2.59
CA THR A 104 16.32 24.15 1.45
C THR A 104 17.35 23.03 1.66
N ASN A 105 17.39 22.43 2.85
CA ASN A 105 18.29 21.33 3.14
C ASN A 105 17.69 20.00 2.66
N LEU A 106 18.37 19.38 1.72
CA LEU A 106 18.05 18.09 1.14
C LEU A 106 18.60 16.94 2.01
N PRO A 107 17.93 15.78 2.05
CA PRO A 107 18.44 14.60 2.74
C PRO A 107 19.70 14.06 2.07
N ASN A 108 20.62 13.50 2.83
CA ASN A 108 21.97 13.11 2.37
C ASN A 108 22.37 11.67 2.72
N VAL A 109 21.50 10.88 3.35
CA VAL A 109 21.77 9.48 3.72
C VAL A 109 20.53 8.64 3.48
N PHE A 110 20.73 7.41 2.97
CA PHE A 110 19.72 6.35 3.03
C PHE A 110 19.89 5.56 4.33
N LEU A 111 18.80 5.37 5.07
CA LEU A 111 18.79 4.55 6.27
C LEU A 111 18.60 3.09 5.85
N THR A 112 19.67 2.31 5.79
CA THR A 112 19.61 0.90 5.32
C THR A 112 19.73 -0.14 6.44
N GLN A 113 20.04 0.28 7.67
CA GLN A 113 20.22 -0.61 8.83
C GLN A 113 19.07 -0.52 9.85
N GLY A 114 17.91 -0.03 9.45
CA GLY A 114 16.70 0.02 10.26
C GLY A 114 15.73 -1.11 9.94
N VAL A 115 14.73 -1.27 10.79
CA VAL A 115 13.53 -2.06 10.51
C VAL A 115 12.37 -1.08 10.42
N VAL A 116 11.56 -1.20 9.38
CA VAL A 116 10.34 -0.40 9.19
C VAL A 116 9.15 -1.34 9.35
N GLU A 117 8.23 -0.95 10.23
CA GLU A 117 6.99 -1.65 10.49
C GLU A 117 5.82 -0.71 10.22
N LEU A 118 4.91 -1.13 9.36
CA LEU A 118 3.72 -0.38 8.97
C LEU A 118 2.48 -1.20 9.31
N TYR A 119 1.61 -0.59 10.11
CA TYR A 119 0.31 -1.13 10.47
C TYR A 119 -0.75 -0.28 9.77
N THR A 120 -1.63 -0.91 8.99
CA THR A 120 -2.85 -0.24 8.55
C THR A 120 -4.01 -0.72 9.39
N ASP A 121 -4.69 0.24 10.01
CA ASP A 121 -5.94 -0.01 10.70
C ASP A 121 -7.00 -0.49 9.71
N THR A 122 -7.97 -1.23 10.24
CA THR A 122 -9.02 -1.86 9.45
C THR A 122 -9.85 -0.82 8.69
N SER A 123 -9.84 -0.89 7.35
CA SER A 123 -10.76 -0.12 6.53
C SER A 123 -12.02 -0.95 6.23
N PHE A 124 -13.19 -0.43 6.58
CA PHE A 124 -14.47 -1.01 6.19
C PHE A 124 -14.81 -0.65 4.75
N SER A 125 -15.08 -1.65 3.92
CA SER A 125 -15.53 -1.50 2.54
C SER A 125 -16.82 -2.28 2.34
N TRP A 126 -17.76 -1.72 1.60
CA TRP A 126 -19.01 -2.40 1.27
C TRP A 126 -19.38 -2.14 -0.19
N SER A 127 -20.04 -3.12 -0.79
CA SER A 127 -20.65 -2.95 -2.11
C SER A 127 -22.06 -3.54 -2.11
N ILE A 128 -22.97 -2.89 -2.83
CA ILE A 128 -24.33 -3.40 -3.09
C ILE A 128 -24.47 -3.57 -4.59
N GLY A 129 -25.00 -4.72 -5.00
CA GLY A 129 -25.44 -4.97 -6.36
C GLY A 129 -26.85 -5.54 -6.38
N ALA A 130 -27.49 -5.41 -7.52
CA ALA A 130 -28.79 -6.02 -7.77
C ALA A 130 -28.74 -6.76 -9.11
N ARG A 131 -29.44 -7.90 -9.17
CA ARG A 131 -29.63 -8.68 -10.40
C ARG A 131 -31.12 -8.89 -10.60
N GLY A 132 -31.61 -8.51 -11.77
CA GLY A 132 -32.96 -8.80 -12.24
C GLY A 132 -32.93 -9.64 -13.51
N ALA A 133 -33.87 -10.56 -13.66
CA ALA A 133 -34.08 -11.30 -14.91
C ALA A 133 -35.38 -10.83 -15.58
N LEU A 134 -35.26 -10.26 -16.78
CA LEU A 134 -36.39 -9.95 -17.66
C LEU A 134 -36.50 -11.04 -18.71
N TRP A 135 -37.58 -11.81 -18.66
CA TRP A 135 -38.02 -12.64 -19.76
C TRP A 135 -39.49 -12.33 -20.01
N GLU A 136 -39.83 -12.03 -21.26
CA GLU A 136 -41.22 -12.01 -21.71
C GLU A 136 -41.74 -13.44 -21.64
N CYS A 137 -42.60 -13.74 -20.66
CA CYS A 137 -43.54 -14.82 -20.86
C CYS A 137 -44.57 -14.29 -21.86
N GLY A 138 -44.55 -14.81 -23.08
CA GLY A 138 -45.61 -14.58 -24.06
C GLY A 138 -46.93 -15.15 -23.54
N CYS A 139 -47.61 -14.39 -22.70
CA CYS A 139 -49.02 -14.57 -22.34
C CYS A 139 -49.66 -13.30 -21.75
N ALA A 140 -49.14 -12.12 -22.08
CA ALA A 140 -49.92 -10.88 -22.01
C ALA A 140 -50.53 -10.59 -23.40
N THR A 141 -51.50 -11.41 -23.81
CA THR A 141 -52.46 -11.00 -24.84
C THR A 141 -53.59 -10.24 -24.16
N LEU A 142 -53.90 -9.08 -24.76
CA LEU A 142 -54.93 -8.08 -24.48
C LEU A 142 -56.24 -8.64 -23.90
#